data_AF-A0A7S1CA47-F1
#
_entry.id   AF-A0A7S1CA47-F1
#
_cell.length_a   1.000
_cell.length_b   1.000
_cell.length_c   1.000
_cell.angle_alpha   90.00
_cell.angle_beta   90.00
_cell.angle_gamma   90.00
#
_symmetry.space_group_name_H-M   'P 1'
#
loop_
_entity.id
_entity.type
_entity.pdbx_description
1 polymer ?
#
loop_
_entity_poly.entity_id
_entity_poly.type
_entity_poly.pdbx_seq_one_letter_code
_entity_poly.pdbx_strand_id
1 'polypeptide(L)'
;MDFGAPAKKMGRGPKMITCYICGRGFGTKSLEIHQKTCKKMFVVEQQKLPPHMRKPLPEPPSEEELAKMKSGDRGAIEAANDAAWKRAQELLAPCPHCGRTFNPDRLPIHLRSCRPGNEAKPVGAPTLGGAGAPNHPAVRAKGGRRESEELGRTVLAAALSDHEGASDGGAG
;
A
#
# COMPACT_ATOMS: atom_id res chain seq x y z
N MET A 1 40.33 -24.15 12.99
CA MET A 1 38.93 -24.56 13.22
C MET A 1 38.04 -23.60 12.44
N ASP A 2 37.32 -24.11 11.43
CA ASP A 2 36.43 -23.31 10.58
C ASP A 2 35.04 -23.22 11.23
N PHE A 3 34.69 -22.07 11.78
CA PHE A 3 33.38 -21.82 12.39
C PHE A 3 32.40 -21.32 11.32
N GLY A 4 31.90 -22.26 10.52
CA GLY A 4 30.86 -22.00 9.51
C GLY A 4 29.62 -21.36 10.14
N ALA A 5 29.36 -20.09 9.81
CA ALA A 5 28.19 -19.36 10.29
C ALA A 5 26.89 -19.94 9.67
N PRO A 6 25.81 -20.14 10.46
CA PRO A 6 24.57 -20.69 9.92
C PRO A 6 23.84 -19.70 9.02
N ALA A 7 23.50 -20.15 7.80
CA ALA A 7 22.72 -19.38 6.84
C ALA A 7 21.33 -19.04 7.40
N LYS A 8 21.01 -17.73 7.49
CA LYS A 8 19.74 -17.20 8.00
C LYS A 8 18.61 -17.60 7.03
N LYS A 9 17.68 -18.45 7.48
CA LYS A 9 16.49 -18.85 6.68
C LYS A 9 15.68 -17.60 6.33
N MET A 10 15.69 -17.18 5.07
CA MET A 10 14.87 -16.09 4.56
C MET A 10 13.39 -16.52 4.63
N GLY A 11 12.70 -16.11 5.68
CA GLY A 11 11.27 -16.32 5.82
C GLY A 11 10.52 -15.67 4.65
N ARG A 12 9.52 -16.38 4.10
CA ARG A 12 8.68 -15.82 3.04
C ARG A 12 7.96 -14.59 3.58
N GLY A 13 8.03 -13.47 2.85
CA GLY A 13 7.57 -12.13 3.27
C GLY A 13 6.12 -12.04 3.81
N PRO A 14 5.78 -10.89 4.42
CA PRO A 14 4.49 -10.67 5.08
C PRO A 14 3.31 -10.87 4.12
N LYS A 15 2.18 -11.35 4.67
CA LYS A 15 0.95 -11.57 3.91
C LYS A 15 0.32 -10.21 3.61
N MET A 16 0.24 -9.87 2.33
CA MET A 16 -0.33 -8.62 1.85
C MET A 16 -1.69 -8.90 1.23
N ILE A 17 -2.67 -8.04 1.50
CA ILE A 17 -4.03 -8.11 0.98
C ILE A 17 -4.29 -6.89 0.09
N THR A 18 -4.91 -7.12 -1.06
CA THR A 18 -5.18 -6.08 -2.06
C THR A 18 -6.46 -5.32 -1.76
N CYS A 19 -6.41 -3.99 -1.83
CA CYS A 19 -7.59 -3.15 -1.80
C CYS A 19 -8.37 -3.27 -3.12
N TYR A 20 -9.65 -3.65 -3.02
CA TYR A 20 -10.54 -3.83 -4.16
C TYR A 20 -10.93 -2.54 -4.89
N ILE A 21 -10.61 -1.36 -4.33
CA ILE A 21 -10.90 -0.05 -4.93
C ILE A 21 -9.69 0.47 -5.71
N CYS A 22 -8.49 0.43 -5.12
CA CYS A 22 -7.30 1.06 -5.71
C CYS A 22 -6.20 0.08 -6.15
N GLY A 23 -6.37 -1.23 -5.89
CA GLY A 23 -5.43 -2.28 -6.27
C GLY A 23 -4.13 -2.31 -5.46
N ARG A 24 -3.97 -1.46 -4.44
CA ARG A 24 -2.74 -1.46 -3.63
C ARG A 24 -2.78 -2.53 -2.55
N GLY A 25 -1.62 -3.12 -2.25
CA GLY A 25 -1.46 -4.10 -1.18
C GLY A 25 -1.21 -3.46 0.18
N PHE A 26 -1.86 -3.99 1.21
CA PHE A 26 -1.74 -3.58 2.61
C PHE A 26 -1.58 -4.79 3.53
N GLY A 27 -1.11 -4.56 4.76
CA GLY A 27 -1.19 -5.58 5.79
C GLY A 27 -2.63 -5.70 6.31
N THR A 28 -2.95 -6.83 6.96
CA THR A 28 -4.29 -7.11 7.50
C THR A 28 -4.88 -5.96 8.31
N LYS A 29 -4.08 -5.39 9.24
CA LYS A 29 -4.51 -4.29 10.12
C LYS A 29 -4.64 -2.94 9.40
N SER A 30 -3.76 -2.66 8.43
CA SER A 30 -3.75 -1.36 7.74
C SER A 30 -4.79 -1.28 6.62
N LEU A 31 -5.25 -2.42 6.10
CA LEU A 31 -6.24 -2.48 5.04
C LEU A 31 -7.57 -1.85 5.45
N GLU A 32 -8.08 -2.11 6.66
CA GLU A 32 -9.38 -1.60 7.12
C GLU A 32 -9.39 -0.08 7.22
N ILE A 33 -8.29 0.49 7.76
CA ILE A 33 -8.08 1.94 7.86
C ILE A 33 -7.98 2.54 6.45
N HIS A 34 -7.19 1.89 5.58
CA HIS A 34 -7.05 2.32 4.21
C HIS A 34 -8.38 2.32 3.46
N GLN A 35 -9.18 1.25 3.54
CA GLN A 35 -10.45 1.12 2.81
C GLN A 35 -11.44 2.23 3.19
N LYS A 36 -11.53 2.61 4.47
CA LYS A 36 -12.38 3.72 4.91
C LYS A 36 -11.99 5.04 4.23
N THR A 37 -10.69 5.35 4.20
CA THR A 37 -10.18 6.56 3.55
C THR A 37 -10.28 6.47 2.04
N CYS A 38 -9.98 5.31 1.45
CA CYS A 38 -10.02 5.07 0.01
C CYS A 38 -11.43 5.24 -0.56
N LYS A 39 -12.47 4.74 0.13
CA LYS A 39 -13.87 4.96 -0.24
C LYS A 39 -14.23 6.45 -0.28
N LYS A 40 -13.86 7.20 0.77
CA LYS A 40 -14.13 8.64 0.85
C LYS A 40 -13.47 9.39 -0.29
N MET A 41 -12.19 9.11 -0.56
CA MET A 41 -11.45 9.75 -1.66
C MET A 41 -12.02 9.39 -3.02
N PHE A 42 -12.37 8.12 -3.25
CA PHE A 42 -13.00 7.70 -4.50
C PHE A 42 -14.29 8.49 -4.77
N VAL A 43 -15.18 8.60 -3.77
CA VAL A 43 -16.44 9.34 -3.92
C VAL A 43 -16.17 10.82 -4.25
N VAL A 44 -15.25 11.47 -3.54
CA VAL A 44 -14.87 12.86 -3.78
C VAL A 44 -14.29 13.04 -5.19
N GLU A 45 -13.44 12.12 -5.66
CA GLU A 45 -12.88 12.15 -7.01
C GLU A 45 -13.96 11.98 -8.08
N GLN A 46 -14.87 11.01 -7.91
CA GLN A 46 -15.97 10.80 -8.84
C GLN A 46 -16.93 12.01 -8.87
N GLN A 47 -17.15 12.70 -7.75
CA GLN A 47 -17.97 13.91 -7.74
C GLN A 47 -17.37 15.07 -8.56
N LYS A 48 -16.03 15.12 -8.70
CA LYS A 48 -15.35 16.11 -9.55
C LYS A 48 -15.52 15.81 -11.04
N LEU A 49 -15.87 14.58 -11.41
CA LEU A 49 -16.16 14.24 -12.80
C LEU A 49 -17.58 14.69 -13.20
N PRO A 50 -17.81 15.01 -14.48
CA PRO A 50 -19.16 15.19 -15.02
C PRO A 50 -20.05 13.97 -14.74
N PRO A 51 -21.37 14.14 -14.48
CA PRO A 51 -22.26 13.05 -14.07
C PRO A 51 -22.20 11.79 -14.94
N HIS A 52 -22.05 11.96 -16.26
CA HIS A 52 -22.01 10.86 -17.22
C HIS A 52 -20.67 10.08 -17.25
N MET A 53 -19.61 10.61 -16.63
CA MET A 53 -18.32 9.95 -16.52
C MET A 53 -18.08 9.35 -15.13
N ARG A 54 -19.03 9.53 -14.19
CA ARG A 54 -18.90 9.03 -12.83
C ARG A 54 -19.08 7.52 -12.81
N LYS A 55 -18.19 6.83 -12.11
CA LYS A 55 -18.32 5.41 -11.78
C LYS A 55 -18.93 5.26 -10.38
N PRO A 56 -19.87 4.31 -10.18
CA PRO A 56 -20.36 4.01 -8.84
C PRO A 56 -19.25 3.39 -7.98
N LEU A 57 -19.46 3.39 -6.67
CA LEU A 57 -18.57 2.69 -5.76
C LEU A 57 -18.65 1.18 -6.07
N PRO A 58 -17.51 0.47 -6.19
CA PRO A 58 -17.52 -0.98 -6.36
C PRO A 58 -18.16 -1.65 -5.14
N GLU A 59 -18.83 -2.78 -5.37
CA GLU A 59 -19.35 -3.61 -4.29
C GLU A 59 -18.22 -4.08 -3.37
N PRO A 60 -18.43 -4.07 -2.04
CA PRO A 60 -17.47 -4.62 -1.11
C PRO A 60 -17.29 -6.13 -1.34
N PRO A 61 -16.09 -6.69 -1.04
CA PRO A 61 -15.87 -8.13 -1.14
C PRO A 61 -16.85 -8.88 -0.23
N SER A 62 -17.27 -10.06 -0.66
CA SER A 62 -18.20 -10.89 0.12
C SER A 62 -17.57 -11.33 1.45
N GLU A 63 -18.40 -11.76 2.40
CA GLU A 63 -17.90 -12.30 3.67
C GLU A 63 -16.97 -13.50 3.47
N GLU A 64 -17.25 -14.34 2.47
CA GLU A 64 -16.40 -15.46 2.08
C GLU A 64 -15.04 -15.01 1.55
N GLU A 65 -14.99 -13.96 0.73
CA GLU A 65 -13.73 -13.37 0.26
C GLU A 65 -12.94 -12.76 1.42
N LEU A 66 -13.63 -12.09 2.34
CA LEU A 66 -13.01 -11.54 3.54
C LEU A 66 -12.46 -12.65 4.45
N ALA A 67 -13.18 -13.77 4.57
CA ALA A 67 -12.72 -14.96 5.28
C ALA A 67 -11.48 -15.56 4.60
N LYS A 68 -11.44 -15.66 3.26
CA LYS A 68 -10.26 -16.11 2.51
C LYS A 68 -9.05 -15.21 2.76
N MET A 69 -9.24 -13.89 2.76
CA MET A 69 -8.18 -12.92 3.09
C MET A 69 -7.66 -13.07 4.53
N LYS A 70 -8.51 -13.49 5.47
CA LYS A 70 -8.17 -13.67 6.89
C LYS A 70 -7.74 -15.10 7.26
N SER A 71 -7.95 -16.08 6.37
CA SER A 71 -7.73 -17.52 6.62
C SER A 71 -6.29 -17.89 6.97
N GLY A 72 -5.34 -17.02 6.61
CA GLY A 72 -3.93 -17.28 6.78
C GLY A 72 -3.36 -18.27 5.76
N ASP A 73 -4.21 -18.93 4.97
CA ASP A 73 -3.79 -19.72 3.81
C ASP A 73 -3.32 -18.78 2.69
N ARG A 74 -2.15 -19.08 2.12
CA ARG A 74 -1.55 -18.18 1.12
C ARG A 74 -2.26 -18.26 -0.22
N GLY A 75 -2.72 -19.45 -0.62
CA GLY A 75 -3.44 -19.62 -1.88
C GLY A 75 -4.78 -18.91 -1.86
N ALA A 76 -5.52 -19.02 -0.75
CA ALA A 76 -6.78 -18.31 -0.53
C ALA A 76 -6.60 -16.79 -0.53
N ILE A 77 -5.53 -16.28 0.10
CA ILE A 77 -5.20 -14.84 0.08
C ILE A 77 -4.86 -14.39 -1.34
N GLU A 78 -4.08 -15.16 -2.09
CA GLU A 78 -3.71 -14.83 -3.47
C GLU A 78 -4.93 -14.79 -4.39
N ALA A 79 -5.80 -15.79 -4.33
CA ALA A 79 -7.06 -15.81 -5.08
C ALA A 79 -7.96 -14.61 -4.75
N ALA A 80 -8.06 -14.25 -3.46
CA ALA A 80 -8.81 -13.07 -3.03
C ALA A 80 -8.17 -11.75 -3.52
N ASN A 81 -6.84 -11.68 -3.55
CA ASN A 81 -6.11 -10.53 -4.06
C ASN A 81 -6.30 -10.37 -5.58
N ASP A 82 -6.29 -11.46 -6.33
CA ASP A 82 -6.54 -11.43 -7.78
C ASP A 82 -7.96 -10.95 -8.09
N ALA A 83 -8.95 -11.43 -7.33
CA ALA A 83 -10.33 -10.96 -7.45
C ALA A 83 -10.44 -9.46 -7.12
N ALA A 84 -9.82 -9.01 -6.03
CA ALA A 84 -9.79 -7.59 -5.66
C ALA A 84 -9.10 -6.71 -6.72
N TRP A 85 -8.04 -7.20 -7.34
CA TRP A 85 -7.31 -6.48 -8.38
C TRP A 85 -8.09 -6.37 -9.68
N LYS A 86 -8.78 -7.44 -10.10
CA LYS A 86 -9.67 -7.38 -11.27
C LYS A 86 -10.73 -6.30 -11.10
N ARG A 87 -11.40 -6.22 -9.94
CA ARG A 87 -12.36 -5.15 -9.63
C ARG A 87 -11.72 -3.76 -9.65
N ALA A 88 -10.53 -3.62 -9.07
CA ALA A 88 -9.83 -2.33 -9.07
C ALA A 88 -9.45 -1.85 -10.49
N GLN A 89 -9.12 -2.77 -11.40
CA GLN A 89 -8.77 -2.43 -12.78
C GLN A 89 -9.95 -1.81 -13.55
N GLU A 90 -11.17 -2.25 -13.29
CA GLU A 90 -12.39 -1.72 -13.92
C GLU A 90 -12.62 -0.24 -13.56
N LEU A 91 -12.07 0.23 -12.44
CA LEU A 91 -12.20 1.62 -11.99
C LEU A 91 -11.16 2.54 -12.62
N LEU A 92 -10.09 1.99 -13.20
CA LEU A 92 -9.05 2.79 -13.85
C LEU A 92 -9.60 3.48 -15.11
N ALA A 93 -9.06 4.65 -15.41
CA ALA A 93 -9.33 5.42 -16.61
C ALA A 93 -8.12 5.37 -17.55
N PRO A 94 -8.31 5.02 -18.83
CA PRO A 94 -7.23 5.04 -19.80
C PRO A 94 -6.87 6.48 -20.19
N CYS A 95 -5.59 6.73 -20.44
CA CYS A 95 -5.11 7.97 -21.03
C CYS A 95 -5.49 8.01 -22.53
N PRO A 96 -6.12 9.08 -23.02
CA PRO A 96 -6.52 9.21 -24.43
C PRO A 96 -5.33 9.32 -25.39
N HIS A 97 -4.11 9.58 -24.90
CA HIS A 97 -2.93 9.77 -25.73
C HIS A 97 -2.02 8.55 -25.82
N CYS A 98 -1.86 7.79 -24.72
CA CYS A 98 -0.94 6.63 -24.68
C CYS A 98 -1.59 5.32 -24.21
N GLY A 99 -2.90 5.33 -23.92
CA GLY A 99 -3.65 4.13 -23.51
C GLY A 99 -3.35 3.60 -22.10
N ARG A 100 -2.38 4.14 -21.38
CA ARG A 100 -2.06 3.70 -20.00
C ARG A 100 -3.23 3.97 -19.05
N THR A 101 -3.52 3.03 -18.18
CA THR A 101 -4.60 3.12 -17.20
C THR A 101 -4.12 3.75 -15.89
N PHE A 102 -4.92 4.67 -15.34
CA PHE A 102 -4.61 5.39 -14.10
C PHE A 102 -5.84 5.48 -13.20
N ASN A 103 -5.60 5.66 -11.90
CA ASN A 103 -6.66 6.14 -11.01
C ASN A 103 -7.08 7.56 -11.47
N PRO A 104 -8.37 7.92 -11.37
CA PRO A 104 -8.88 9.20 -11.85
C PRO A 104 -8.14 10.41 -11.26
N ASP A 105 -7.66 10.34 -10.02
CA ASP A 105 -6.80 11.36 -9.39
C ASP A 105 -5.43 11.55 -10.07
N ARG A 106 -4.80 10.47 -10.52
CA ARG A 106 -3.45 10.53 -11.12
C ARG A 106 -3.46 10.80 -12.61
N LEU A 107 -4.58 10.53 -13.29
CA LEU A 107 -4.73 10.81 -14.71
C LEU A 107 -4.44 12.29 -15.07
N PRO A 108 -5.01 13.32 -14.40
CA PRO A 108 -4.71 14.72 -14.73
C PRO A 108 -3.23 15.07 -14.51
N ILE A 109 -2.58 14.49 -13.51
CA ILE A 109 -1.14 14.66 -13.28
C ILE A 109 -0.35 14.14 -14.48
N HIS A 110 -0.72 12.96 -15.01
CA HIS A 110 -0.10 12.35 -16.18
C HIS A 110 -0.36 13.15 -17.45
N LEU A 111 -1.58 13.66 -17.66
CA LEU A 111 -1.96 14.46 -18.85
C LEU A 111 -1.19 15.78 -18.98
N ARG A 112 -0.59 16.30 -17.90
CA ARG A 112 0.31 17.48 -17.99
C ARG A 112 1.55 17.22 -18.84
N SER A 113 2.03 15.97 -18.85
CA SER A 113 3.26 15.56 -19.54
C SER A 113 3.00 14.64 -20.73
N CYS A 114 1.93 13.83 -20.69
CA CYS A 114 1.57 12.96 -21.80
C CYS A 114 0.75 13.74 -22.84
N ARG A 115 1.31 13.89 -24.03
CA ARG A 115 0.72 14.65 -25.15
C ARG A 115 0.65 13.77 -26.41
N PRO A 116 -0.25 14.06 -27.36
CA PRO A 116 -0.27 13.39 -28.66
C PRO A 116 1.12 13.45 -29.32
N GLY A 117 1.63 12.31 -29.79
CA GLY A 117 2.94 12.22 -30.46
C GLY A 117 4.18 12.22 -29.55
N ASN A 118 4.02 12.44 -28.24
CA ASN A 118 5.08 12.27 -27.23
C ASN A 118 4.69 11.20 -26.20
N GLU A 119 4.14 10.08 -26.70
CA GLU A 119 3.81 8.94 -25.86
C GLU A 119 5.07 8.19 -25.45
N ALA A 120 5.32 8.08 -24.15
CA ALA A 120 6.37 7.22 -23.65
C ALA A 120 6.00 5.76 -23.95
N LYS A 121 6.93 4.99 -24.55
CA LYS A 121 6.75 3.55 -24.82
C LYS A 121 6.15 2.83 -23.60
N PRO A 122 5.12 1.98 -23.78
CA PRO A 122 4.47 1.30 -22.67
C PRO A 122 5.51 0.50 -21.87
N VAL A 123 5.47 0.62 -20.55
CA VAL A 123 6.34 -0.16 -19.66
C VAL A 123 5.74 -1.56 -19.58
N GLY A 124 6.36 -2.54 -20.24
CA GLY A 124 5.98 -3.95 -20.12
C GLY A 124 5.13 -4.50 -21.28
N ALA A 125 5.62 -4.41 -22.52
CA ALA A 125 5.13 -5.30 -23.57
C ALA A 125 5.34 -6.76 -23.12
N PRO A 126 4.32 -7.64 -23.19
CA PRO A 126 4.48 -9.04 -22.83
C PRO A 126 5.39 -9.71 -23.86
N THR A 127 6.58 -10.13 -23.45
CA THR A 127 7.41 -11.02 -24.25
C THR A 127 6.65 -12.35 -24.38
N LEU A 128 6.36 -12.77 -25.62
CA LEU A 128 5.77 -14.07 -25.94
C LEU A 128 6.72 -15.17 -25.46
N GLY A 129 6.50 -15.73 -24.26
CA GLY A 129 7.34 -16.83 -23.75
C GLY A 129 7.37 -17.09 -22.25
N GLY A 130 6.75 -16.26 -21.41
CA GLY A 130 6.66 -16.52 -19.97
C GLY A 130 5.25 -16.92 -19.55
N ALA A 131 5.04 -18.11 -18.98
CA ALA A 131 3.84 -18.43 -18.22
C ALA A 131 3.71 -17.39 -17.09
N GLY A 132 2.88 -16.38 -17.31
CA GLY A 132 2.84 -15.16 -16.52
C GLY A 132 2.18 -15.38 -15.17
N ALA A 133 2.93 -15.12 -14.11
CA ALA A 133 2.38 -14.76 -12.80
C ALA A 133 1.27 -13.70 -12.96
N PRO A 134 0.27 -13.64 -12.07
CA PRO A 134 -0.80 -12.66 -12.17
C PRO A 134 -0.23 -11.25 -12.33
N ASN A 135 -0.77 -10.49 -13.29
CA ASN A 135 -0.37 -9.12 -13.64
C ASN A 135 -0.74 -8.09 -12.52
N HIS A 136 -0.89 -8.57 -11.29
CA HIS A 136 -0.86 -7.73 -10.11
C HIS A 136 0.62 -7.34 -9.88
N PRO A 137 0.96 -6.08 -9.56
CA PRO A 137 2.29 -5.78 -9.08
C PRO A 137 2.53 -6.69 -7.89
N ALA A 138 3.47 -7.64 -8.01
CA ALA A 138 3.88 -8.46 -6.89
C ALA A 138 4.06 -7.50 -5.72
N VAL A 139 3.27 -7.70 -4.67
CA VAL A 139 3.25 -6.89 -3.45
C VAL A 139 4.57 -7.12 -2.75
N ARG A 140 5.62 -6.60 -3.38
CA ARG A 140 6.99 -6.62 -2.94
C ARG A 140 6.98 -5.69 -1.75
N ALA A 141 6.99 -6.29 -0.57
CA ALA A 141 7.48 -5.61 0.62
C ALA A 141 8.78 -4.93 0.21
N LYS A 142 8.80 -3.59 0.23
CA LYS A 142 10.05 -2.84 0.05
C LYS A 142 11.01 -3.35 1.13
N GLY A 143 11.95 -4.19 0.71
CA GLY A 143 13.05 -4.61 1.55
C GLY A 143 14.05 -3.47 1.66
N GLY A 144 14.27 -3.00 2.89
CA GLY A 144 15.37 -2.13 3.32
C GLY A 144 15.10 -0.63 3.19
N ARG A 145 15.59 0.25 4.08
CA ARG A 145 16.42 0.19 5.30
C ARG A 145 16.43 1.68 5.78
N ARG A 146 16.32 2.08 7.06
CA ARG A 146 17.43 2.35 8.01
C ARG A 146 16.88 3.20 9.18
N GLU A 147 17.48 3.01 10.36
CA GLU A 147 17.69 4.01 11.43
C GLU A 147 16.50 4.86 11.88
N SER A 148 15.82 4.45 12.95
CA SER A 148 15.16 5.40 13.86
C SER A 148 15.22 4.99 15.34
N GLU A 149 15.97 3.94 15.70
CA GLU A 149 16.06 3.47 17.09
C GLU A 149 17.26 4.02 17.88
N GLU A 150 18.09 4.91 17.32
CA GLU A 150 19.20 5.53 18.08
C GLU A 150 18.93 6.99 18.52
N LEU A 151 17.96 7.69 17.91
CA LEU A 151 17.57 9.05 18.34
C LEU A 151 16.38 9.08 19.32
N GLY A 152 15.89 7.91 19.74
CA GLY A 152 14.83 7.79 20.76
C GLY A 152 15.35 7.46 22.17
N ARG A 153 16.66 7.24 22.33
CA ARG A 153 17.29 6.88 23.61
C ARG A 153 17.95 8.06 24.33
N THR A 154 18.02 9.23 23.69
CA THR A 154 18.62 10.45 24.26
C THR A 154 17.60 11.38 24.93
N VAL A 155 16.30 11.06 24.88
CA VAL A 155 15.23 11.92 25.43
C VAL A 155 14.61 11.41 26.73
N LEU A 156 15.06 10.26 27.26
CA LEU A 156 14.55 9.70 28.53
C LEU A 156 15.63 9.58 29.63
N ALA A 157 16.80 10.22 29.45
CA ALA A 157 17.88 10.23 30.46
C ALA A 157 18.08 11.60 31.13
N ALA A 158 17.25 12.61 30.81
CA ALA A 158 17.38 13.97 31.33
C ALA A 158 16.27 14.40 32.32
N ALA A 159 15.50 13.46 32.87
CA ALA A 159 14.33 13.78 33.71
C ALA A 159 14.30 13.06 35.07
N LEU A 160 15.47 12.74 35.65
CA LEU A 160 15.57 12.13 36.99
C LEU A 160 16.72 12.74 37.84
N SER A 161 16.95 14.04 37.72
CA SER A 161 17.75 14.81 38.67
C SER A 161 16.94 16.02 39.10
N ASP A 162 16.96 16.31 40.39
CA ASP A 162 16.32 17.45 41.07
C ASP A 162 14.93 17.20 41.67
N HIS A 163 14.87 16.26 42.64
CA HIS A 163 13.95 16.36 43.77
C HIS A 163 14.68 16.05 45.07
N GLU A 164 15.43 17.03 45.58
CA GLU A 164 15.88 17.16 46.98
C GLU A 164 15.95 18.69 47.19
N GLY A 165 15.39 19.36 48.17
CA GLY A 165 14.61 19.04 49.34
C GLY A 165 14.48 20.39 50.04
N ALA A 166 13.27 20.93 50.10
CA ALA A 166 12.98 22.11 50.90
C ALA A 166 12.74 21.66 52.34
N SER A 167 13.56 22.13 53.27
CA SER A 167 13.25 22.14 54.70
C SER A 167 14.00 23.26 55.41
N ASP A 168 13.23 24.08 56.13
CA ASP A 168 13.48 24.78 57.40
C ASP A 168 14.90 25.28 57.70
N GLY A 169 15.10 26.53 58.11
CA GLY A 169 14.47 27.19 59.24
C GLY A 169 15.57 27.95 60.00
N GLY A 170 15.22 29.06 60.67
CA GLY A 170 16.14 30.12 61.06
C GLY A 170 17.05 29.90 62.27
N ALA A 171 17.91 30.89 62.53
CA ALA A 171 18.28 31.41 63.86
C ALA A 171 19.34 32.52 63.70
N GLY A 172 19.19 33.59 64.48
CA GLY A 172 20.27 34.51 64.87
C GLY A 172 20.23 35.89 64.25
#